data_AF-A0A9N7BPV0-F1
#
_entry.id   AF-A0A9N7BPV0-F1
#
_cell.length_a   1.000
_cell.length_b   1.000
_cell.length_c   1.000
_cell.angle_alpha   90.00
_cell.angle_beta   90.00
_cell.angle_gamma   90.00
#
_symmetry.space_group_name_H-M   'P 1'
#
loop_
_entity.id
_entity.type
_entity.pdbx_description
1 polymer ?
#
loop_
_entity_poly.entity_id
_entity_poly.type
_entity_poly.pdbx_seq_one_letter_code
_entity_poly.pdbx_strand_id
1 'polypeptide(L)'
;MSKYIYQYFLDNEFLKDEFYSKNNIDLRIKMWDQLGLINHQKIIINEKNLKLFSKPSGNINVPGSWNRNDLLDLKLTLKNTFITNNQLKELIKKTTDKNKKNILLDFLNFSIEINNYFKNNLQVNKYELLCDFLFLDNLKNSNYLTKSNDLKSVKYELNNKDIRNIYEYQLLGDTSDGFKFSNSKSLVNKLNFNLMYVARILENYFIKYSSNYIILSTSRVLTNQSDWSSYIKTRNKMKYFSYINLYNGLWVFYTSNLGFYYKDIWFTPDSDSFIQLENQKNLFLGYLEYDLKLLEDNSISKNTTSNYTKPQIYLITLITINVLSFLIALYKFKKKDF
;
A
#
# COMPACT_ATOMS: atom_id res chain seq x y z
N MET A 1 -9.23 -3.53 -9.37
CA MET A 1 -8.06 -2.66 -9.10
C MET A 1 -6.88 -3.40 -8.44
N SER A 2 -7.08 -4.12 -7.33
CA SER A 2 -5.99 -4.78 -6.58
C SER A 2 -5.06 -5.65 -7.41
N LYS A 3 -5.62 -6.49 -8.30
CA LYS A 3 -4.85 -7.33 -9.23
C LYS A 3 -3.94 -6.50 -10.15
N TYR A 4 -4.42 -5.35 -10.62
CA TYR A 4 -3.66 -4.49 -11.54
C TYR A 4 -2.41 -3.91 -10.85
N ILE A 5 -2.58 -3.34 -9.65
CA ILE A 5 -1.47 -2.77 -8.88
C ILE A 5 -0.46 -3.86 -8.49
N TYR A 6 -0.96 -4.97 -7.94
CA TYR A 6 -0.11 -6.07 -7.50
C TYR A 6 0.70 -6.68 -8.65
N GLN A 7 0.05 -6.93 -9.80
CA GLN A 7 0.75 -7.45 -10.98
C GLN A 7 1.81 -6.46 -11.48
N TYR A 8 1.49 -5.17 -11.57
CA TYR A 8 2.45 -4.16 -11.98
C TYR A 8 3.69 -4.13 -11.06
N PHE A 9 3.49 -4.30 -9.76
CA PHE A 9 4.58 -4.32 -8.78
C PHE A 9 5.45 -5.57 -8.92
N LEU A 10 4.85 -6.72 -9.22
CA LEU A 10 5.58 -7.95 -9.51
C LEU A 10 6.36 -7.86 -10.82
N ASP A 11 5.75 -7.34 -11.88
CA ASP A 11 6.37 -7.23 -13.21
C ASP A 11 7.57 -6.27 -13.20
N ASN A 12 7.55 -5.25 -12.33
CA ASN A 12 8.66 -4.30 -12.14
C ASN A 12 9.56 -4.65 -10.95
N GLU A 13 9.34 -5.82 -10.31
CA GLU A 13 10.15 -6.33 -9.20
C GLU A 13 10.38 -5.33 -8.05
N PHE A 14 9.36 -4.56 -7.68
CA PHE A 14 9.52 -3.53 -6.65
C PHE A 14 9.84 -4.10 -5.27
N LEU A 15 11.01 -3.72 -4.74
CA LEU A 15 11.40 -3.95 -3.36
C LEU A 15 11.01 -2.76 -2.48
N LYS A 16 10.57 -3.05 -1.25
CA LYS A 16 10.11 -2.01 -0.31
C LYS A 16 11.18 -0.96 -0.01
N ASP A 17 12.43 -1.38 0.13
CA ASP A 17 13.54 -0.49 0.50
C ASP A 17 13.91 0.49 -0.63
N GLU A 18 13.68 0.09 -1.88
CA GLU A 18 13.97 0.91 -3.06
C GLU A 18 12.73 1.61 -3.63
N PHE A 19 11.56 1.43 -3.00
CA PHE A 19 10.27 1.89 -3.53
C PHE A 19 10.19 3.41 -3.72
N TYR A 20 10.97 4.14 -2.93
CA TYR A 20 11.08 5.60 -2.92
C TYR A 20 12.22 6.12 -3.82
N SER A 21 12.94 5.24 -4.52
CA SER A 21 13.95 5.65 -5.49
C SER A 21 13.31 6.41 -6.65
N LYS A 22 14.06 7.33 -7.26
CA LYS A 22 13.57 8.14 -8.37
C LYS A 22 13.04 7.29 -9.54
N ASN A 23 13.75 6.21 -9.87
CA ASN A 23 13.35 5.28 -10.93
C ASN A 23 12.01 4.60 -10.63
N ASN A 24 11.84 4.08 -9.40
CA ASN A 24 10.60 3.41 -9.00
C ASN A 24 9.43 4.39 -8.89
N ILE A 25 9.68 5.62 -8.43
CA ILE A 25 8.69 6.70 -8.48
C ILE A 25 8.22 6.93 -9.93
N ASP A 26 9.14 7.05 -10.88
CA ASP A 26 8.81 7.29 -12.29
C ASP A 26 8.02 6.12 -12.92
N LEU A 27 8.34 4.87 -12.56
CA LEU A 27 7.57 3.69 -12.98
C LEU A 27 6.16 3.67 -12.40
N ARG A 28 5.98 4.03 -11.12
CA ARG A 28 4.65 4.11 -10.50
C ARG A 28 3.79 5.21 -11.10
N ILE A 29 4.38 6.35 -11.44
CA ILE A 29 3.66 7.41 -12.17
C ILE A 29 3.15 6.89 -13.50
N LYS A 30 3.97 6.17 -14.26
CA LYS A 30 3.55 5.55 -15.53
C LYS A 30 2.35 4.62 -15.34
N MET A 31 2.33 3.83 -14.26
CA MET A 31 1.19 2.96 -13.93
C MET A 31 -0.12 3.75 -13.77
N TRP A 32 -0.08 4.87 -13.05
CA TRP A 32 -1.26 5.73 -12.84
C TRP A 32 -1.62 6.53 -14.09
N ASP A 33 -0.61 6.92 -14.87
CA ASP A 33 -0.78 7.65 -16.12
C ASP A 33 -1.44 6.79 -17.21
N GLN A 34 -1.11 5.49 -17.28
CA GLN A 34 -1.79 4.52 -18.15
C GLN A 34 -3.31 4.45 -17.87
N LEU A 35 -3.72 4.69 -16.62
CA LEU A 35 -5.13 4.78 -16.23
C LEU A 35 -5.76 6.14 -16.57
N GLY A 36 -4.97 7.15 -16.91
CA GLY A 36 -5.41 8.53 -17.17
C GLY A 36 -5.57 9.36 -15.91
N LEU A 37 -4.97 8.94 -14.78
CA LEU A 37 -5.09 9.60 -13.48
C LEU A 37 -4.11 10.76 -13.29
N ILE A 38 -3.12 10.87 -14.17
CA ILE A 38 -2.12 11.94 -14.16
C ILE A 38 -2.55 13.06 -15.11
N ASN A 39 -2.57 14.27 -14.58
CA ASN A 39 -2.70 15.49 -15.34
C ASN A 39 -1.30 16.00 -15.72
N HIS A 40 -1.06 16.11 -17.04
CA HIS A 40 0.20 16.63 -17.60
C HIS A 40 0.18 18.15 -17.80
N GLN A 41 -0.92 18.83 -17.47
CA GLN A 41 -0.97 20.28 -17.52
C GLN A 41 -0.17 20.87 -16.37
N LYS A 42 0.79 21.75 -16.71
CA LYS A 42 1.60 22.46 -15.71
C LYS A 42 0.70 23.29 -14.79
N ILE A 43 0.88 23.13 -13.49
CA ILE A 43 0.18 23.91 -12.47
C ILE A 43 1.18 24.88 -11.84
N ILE A 44 0.87 26.17 -11.91
CA ILE A 44 1.67 27.24 -11.29
C ILE A 44 0.96 27.71 -10.03
N ILE A 45 1.58 27.48 -8.89
CA ILE A 45 1.13 27.96 -7.59
C ILE A 45 1.95 29.20 -7.26
N ASN A 46 1.27 30.35 -7.23
CA ASN A 46 1.84 31.58 -6.70
C ASN A 46 1.22 31.87 -5.35
N GLU A 47 2.06 32.21 -4.38
CA GLU A 47 1.68 32.74 -3.09
C GLU A 47 2.47 33.98 -2.77
N LYS A 48 1.79 34.98 -2.20
CA LYS A 48 2.36 36.28 -1.91
C LYS A 48 2.38 36.54 -0.42
N ASN A 49 3.35 37.33 0.03
CA ASN A 49 3.43 37.83 1.40
C ASN A 49 3.41 36.71 2.46
N LEU A 50 4.09 35.60 2.20
CA LEU A 50 4.32 34.57 3.20
C LEU A 50 5.27 35.12 4.28
N LYS A 51 4.80 35.14 5.53
CA LYS A 51 5.52 35.72 6.66
C LYS A 51 6.49 34.70 7.24
N LEU A 52 7.78 34.92 6.99
CA LEU A 52 8.86 34.03 7.40
C LEU A 52 8.90 33.89 8.92
N PHE A 53 8.77 32.66 9.42
CA PHE A 53 8.93 32.34 10.84
C PHE A 53 10.36 31.87 11.12
N SER A 54 10.87 30.95 10.31
CA SER A 54 12.26 30.48 10.33
C SER A 54 12.71 30.05 8.94
N LYS A 55 14.03 29.96 8.75
CA LYS A 55 14.68 29.44 7.54
C LYS A 55 15.73 28.39 7.92
N PRO A 56 16.16 27.51 7.00
CA PRO A 56 17.15 26.48 7.29
C PRO A 56 18.45 27.06 7.87
N SER A 57 18.96 26.42 8.92
CA SER A 57 20.25 26.73 9.51
C SER A 57 21.40 26.16 8.67
N GLY A 58 22.49 26.91 8.51
CA GLY A 58 23.70 26.42 7.82
C GLY A 58 23.63 26.28 6.29
N ASN A 59 22.47 26.53 5.64
CA ASN A 59 22.39 26.52 4.18
C ASN A 59 22.88 27.87 3.60
N ILE A 60 24.09 27.88 3.05
CA ILE A 60 24.73 29.06 2.45
C ILE A 60 23.96 29.65 1.27
N ASN A 61 23.11 28.87 0.60
CA ASN A 61 22.32 29.33 -0.54
C ASN A 61 21.11 30.16 -0.08
N VAL A 62 20.68 30.01 1.17
CA VAL A 62 19.58 30.81 1.74
C VAL A 62 20.12 32.20 2.08
N PRO A 63 19.54 33.28 1.54
CA PRO A 63 20.02 34.63 1.82
C PRO A 63 20.11 34.90 3.33
N GLY A 64 21.28 35.35 3.79
CA GLY A 64 21.52 35.72 5.18
C GLY A 64 20.68 36.92 5.63
N SER A 65 20.30 37.79 4.69
CA SER A 65 19.47 38.97 4.92
C SER A 65 18.00 38.69 5.20
N TRP A 66 17.55 37.43 5.06
CA TRP A 66 16.17 37.04 5.34
C TRP A 66 15.97 36.80 6.83
N ASN A 67 15.14 37.63 7.45
CA ASN A 67 14.89 37.66 8.89
C ASN A 67 13.47 37.21 9.22
N ARG A 68 13.26 36.79 10.46
CA ARG A 68 11.91 36.51 10.98
C ARG A 68 11.00 37.72 10.75
N ASN A 69 9.77 37.43 10.33
CA ASN A 69 8.72 38.36 9.91
C ASN A 69 8.91 39.02 8.53
N ASP A 70 9.99 38.72 7.80
CA ASP A 70 10.08 39.12 6.39
C ASP A 70 8.93 38.51 5.58
N LEU A 71 8.45 39.27 4.61
CA LEU A 71 7.45 38.82 3.65
C LEU A 71 8.17 38.25 2.42
N LEU A 72 7.84 36.99 2.08
CA LEU A 72 8.37 36.31 0.91
C LEU A 72 7.24 35.93 -0.04
N ASP A 73 7.47 36.11 -1.33
CA ASP A 73 6.65 35.56 -2.40
C ASP A 73 7.22 34.21 -2.82
N LEU A 74 6.33 33.24 -3.02
CA LEU A 74 6.64 31.88 -3.42
C LEU A 74 6.01 31.58 -4.77
N LYS A 75 6.81 31.03 -5.68
CA LYS A 75 6.34 30.43 -6.93
C LYS A 75 6.74 28.96 -6.94
N LEU A 76 5.78 28.10 -7.23
CA LEU A 76 5.99 26.68 -7.50
C LEU A 76 5.37 26.32 -8.84
N THR A 77 6.08 25.54 -9.63
CA THR A 77 5.59 24.99 -10.89
C THR A 77 5.62 23.47 -10.77
N LEU A 78 4.45 22.86 -10.78
CA LEU A 78 4.29 21.41 -10.81
C LEU A 78 4.16 20.97 -12.27
N LYS A 79 5.05 20.07 -12.69
CA LYS A 79 5.06 19.51 -14.06
C LYS A 79 3.80 18.68 -14.30
N ASN A 80 3.48 17.83 -13.32
CA ASN A 80 2.35 16.91 -13.34
C ASN A 80 1.60 17.01 -12.01
N THR A 81 0.32 16.64 -11.99
CA THR A 81 -0.44 16.38 -10.76
C THR A 81 -1.37 15.20 -10.96
N PHE A 82 -2.00 14.71 -9.90
CA PHE A 82 -3.19 13.89 -10.10
C PHE A 82 -4.38 14.73 -10.56
N ILE A 83 -5.29 14.10 -11.29
CA ILE A 83 -6.60 14.68 -11.59
C ILE A 83 -7.43 14.85 -10.31
N THR A 84 -8.48 15.67 -10.38
CA THR A 84 -9.46 15.86 -9.30
C THR A 84 -10.50 14.73 -9.28
N ASN A 85 -11.22 14.60 -8.16
CA ASN A 85 -12.35 13.66 -8.04
C ASN A 85 -13.42 13.86 -9.14
N ASN A 86 -13.68 15.11 -9.56
CA ASN A 86 -14.63 15.41 -10.62
C ASN A 86 -14.10 14.96 -11.99
N GLN A 87 -12.81 15.21 -12.26
CA GLN A 87 -12.17 14.72 -13.49
C GLN A 87 -12.14 13.19 -13.55
N LEU A 88 -11.97 12.50 -12.42
CA LEU A 88 -12.07 11.03 -12.35
C LEU A 88 -13.47 10.54 -12.75
N LYS A 89 -14.53 11.16 -12.25
CA LYS A 89 -15.91 10.82 -12.63
C LYS A 89 -16.14 10.99 -14.14
N GLU A 90 -15.62 12.08 -14.72
CA GLU A 90 -15.70 12.31 -16.16
C GLU A 90 -14.85 11.30 -16.97
N LEU A 91 -13.66 10.95 -16.49
CA LEU A 91 -12.81 9.94 -17.09
C LEU A 91 -13.51 8.57 -17.13
N ILE A 92 -14.18 8.18 -16.04
CA ILE A 92 -14.96 6.92 -15.97
C ILE A 92 -16.10 6.90 -16.99
N LYS A 93 -16.82 8.03 -17.16
CA LYS A 93 -17.90 8.14 -18.15
C LYS A 93 -17.39 7.98 -19.58
N LYS A 94 -16.23 8.58 -19.88
CA LYS A 94 -15.61 8.56 -21.21
C LYS A 94 -14.86 7.25 -21.54
N THR A 95 -14.52 6.44 -20.53
CA THR A 95 -13.77 5.20 -20.73
C THR A 95 -14.66 4.11 -21.33
N THR A 96 -14.28 3.62 -22.51
CA THR A 96 -14.97 2.53 -23.23
C THR A 96 -14.44 1.15 -22.84
N ASP A 97 -13.14 1.02 -22.55
CA ASP A 97 -12.53 -0.24 -22.11
C ASP A 97 -13.11 -0.69 -20.76
N LYS A 98 -13.76 -1.86 -20.76
CA LYS A 98 -14.48 -2.38 -19.59
C LYS A 98 -13.55 -2.67 -18.40
N ASN A 99 -12.35 -3.20 -18.66
CA ASN A 99 -11.42 -3.56 -17.60
C ASN A 99 -10.85 -2.32 -16.92
N LYS A 100 -10.38 -1.34 -17.71
CA LYS A 100 -9.93 -0.04 -17.24
C LYS A 100 -11.03 0.70 -16.51
N LYS A 101 -12.26 0.69 -17.04
CA LYS A 101 -13.43 1.30 -16.37
C LYS A 101 -13.70 0.69 -15.01
N ASN A 102 -13.64 -0.64 -14.88
CA ASN A 102 -13.79 -1.32 -13.59
C ASN A 102 -12.68 -0.93 -12.61
N ILE A 103 -11.42 -0.85 -13.06
CA ILE A 103 -10.31 -0.40 -12.22
C ILE A 103 -10.53 1.03 -11.72
N LEU A 104 -10.99 1.95 -12.58
CA LEU A 104 -11.27 3.33 -12.21
C LEU A 104 -12.48 3.45 -11.26
N LEU A 105 -13.51 2.63 -11.43
CA LEU A 105 -14.65 2.56 -10.52
C LEU A 105 -14.23 2.06 -9.13
N ASP A 106 -13.44 0.99 -9.06
CA ASP A 106 -12.86 0.50 -7.81
C ASP A 106 -12.03 1.60 -7.12
N PHE A 107 -11.21 2.34 -7.89
CA PHE A 107 -10.40 3.44 -7.37
C PHE A 107 -11.25 4.60 -6.83
N LEU A 108 -12.34 4.96 -7.52
CA LEU A 108 -13.28 5.97 -7.06
C LEU A 108 -13.97 5.54 -5.76
N ASN A 109 -14.45 4.30 -5.69
CA ASN A 109 -15.10 3.75 -4.50
C ASN A 109 -14.15 3.74 -3.31
N PHE A 110 -12.92 3.27 -3.52
CA PHE A 110 -11.87 3.29 -2.50
C PHE A 110 -11.54 4.73 -2.06
N SER A 111 -11.45 5.68 -2.99
CA SER A 111 -11.25 7.09 -2.67
C SER A 111 -12.36 7.64 -1.77
N ILE A 112 -13.62 7.31 -2.05
CA ILE A 112 -14.76 7.76 -1.24
C ILE A 112 -14.67 7.18 0.17
N GLU A 113 -14.37 5.89 0.28
CA GLU A 113 -14.26 5.20 1.56
C GLU A 113 -13.15 5.76 2.44
N ILE A 114 -11.94 5.93 1.88
CA ILE A 114 -10.80 6.51 2.60
C ILE A 114 -11.09 7.94 3.04
N ASN A 115 -11.72 8.75 2.19
CA ASN A 115 -12.10 10.11 2.57
C ASN A 115 -13.13 10.12 3.69
N ASN A 116 -14.13 9.25 3.65
CA ASN A 116 -15.12 9.12 4.72
C ASN A 116 -14.47 8.71 6.04
N TYR A 117 -13.56 7.73 6.00
CA TYR A 117 -12.82 7.27 7.17
C TYR A 117 -12.05 8.40 7.85
N PHE A 118 -11.29 9.18 7.07
CA PHE A 118 -10.52 10.32 7.59
C PHE A 118 -11.34 11.62 7.70
N LYS A 119 -12.68 11.56 7.62
CA LYS A 119 -13.58 12.72 7.73
C LYS A 119 -13.18 13.88 6.79
N ASN A 120 -12.75 13.54 5.57
CA ASN A 120 -12.22 14.46 4.54
C ASN A 120 -10.94 15.22 4.92
N ASN A 121 -10.24 14.81 5.98
CA ASN A 121 -8.96 15.38 6.42
C ASN A 121 -7.76 14.49 6.02
N LEU A 122 -7.84 13.84 4.86
CA LEU A 122 -6.83 12.90 4.39
C LEU A 122 -5.42 13.52 4.34
N GLN A 123 -5.35 14.78 3.90
CA GLN A 123 -4.11 15.56 3.78
C GLN A 123 -3.34 15.67 5.11
N VAL A 124 -4.06 15.86 6.22
CA VAL A 124 -3.47 15.98 7.56
C VAL A 124 -3.03 14.61 8.07
N ASN A 125 -3.88 13.60 7.92
CA ASN A 125 -3.63 12.26 8.45
C ASN A 125 -2.51 11.51 7.70
N LYS A 126 -2.30 11.81 6.43
CA LYS A 126 -1.31 11.14 5.56
C LYS A 126 -0.36 12.13 4.90
N TYR A 127 0.02 13.16 5.65
CA TYR A 127 0.85 14.28 5.18
C TYR A 127 2.19 13.80 4.56
N GLU A 128 2.79 12.76 5.14
CA GLU A 128 4.06 12.17 4.71
C GLU A 128 4.06 11.64 3.26
N LEU A 129 2.88 11.32 2.70
CA LEU A 129 2.76 10.75 1.36
C LEU A 129 2.91 11.77 0.23
N LEU A 130 2.92 13.08 0.53
CA LEU A 130 3.02 14.14 -0.48
C LEU A 130 4.34 14.07 -1.28
N CYS A 131 5.46 13.81 -0.60
CA CYS A 131 6.79 14.10 -1.13
C CYS A 131 7.14 13.26 -2.37
N ASP A 132 6.64 12.04 -2.47
CA ASP A 132 6.95 11.14 -3.59
C ASP A 132 6.28 11.53 -4.90
N PHE A 133 5.22 12.34 -4.83
CA PHE A 133 4.44 12.79 -5.98
C PHE A 133 4.41 14.32 -6.09
N LEU A 134 5.35 14.99 -5.44
CA LEU A 134 5.60 16.41 -5.65
C LEU A 134 6.49 16.59 -6.89
N PHE A 135 5.85 16.80 -8.04
CA PHE A 135 6.53 16.91 -9.34
C PHE A 135 6.98 18.34 -9.63
N LEU A 136 7.93 18.85 -8.85
CA LEU A 136 8.55 20.14 -9.14
C LEU A 136 9.14 20.15 -10.56
N ASP A 137 8.89 21.23 -11.30
CA ASP A 137 9.50 21.44 -12.61
C ASP A 137 11.01 21.66 -12.43
N ASN A 138 11.84 21.10 -13.31
CA ASN A 138 13.30 21.18 -13.21
C ASN A 138 13.86 22.42 -13.92
N LEU A 139 12.99 23.26 -14.50
CA LEU A 139 13.41 24.48 -15.18
C LEU A 139 13.92 25.52 -14.17
N LYS A 140 14.99 26.24 -14.54
CA LYS A 140 15.52 27.35 -13.74
C LYS A 140 14.43 28.41 -13.49
N ASN A 141 14.38 28.97 -12.28
CA ASN A 141 13.36 29.94 -11.86
C ASN A 141 11.89 29.43 -11.91
N SER A 142 11.66 28.12 -11.90
CA SER A 142 10.30 27.56 -11.85
C SER A 142 9.77 27.43 -10.42
N ASN A 143 10.67 27.20 -9.45
CA ASN A 143 10.37 27.02 -8.04
C ASN A 143 11.29 27.92 -7.21
N TYR A 144 10.76 28.98 -6.60
CA TYR A 144 11.61 29.90 -5.83
C TYR A 144 10.87 30.68 -4.74
N LEU A 145 11.65 31.17 -3.80
CA LEU A 145 11.30 32.24 -2.86
C LEU A 145 11.99 33.54 -3.25
N THR A 146 11.29 34.65 -3.08
CA THR A 146 11.82 36.01 -3.22
C THR A 146 11.28 36.90 -2.12
N LYS A 147 12.06 37.85 -1.63
CA LYS A 147 11.57 38.85 -0.67
C LYS A 147 10.56 39.78 -1.36
N SER A 148 9.36 39.89 -0.80
CA SER A 148 8.29 40.72 -1.34
C SER A 148 8.74 42.20 -1.37
N ASN A 149 8.34 42.93 -2.40
CA ASN A 149 8.63 44.36 -2.61
C ASN A 149 10.12 44.76 -2.70
N ASP A 150 11.03 43.80 -2.90
CA ASP A 150 12.44 44.08 -3.19
C ASP A 150 12.75 43.83 -4.67
N LEU A 151 12.91 44.93 -5.41
CA LEU A 151 13.23 44.93 -6.86
C LEU A 151 14.62 44.34 -7.16
N LYS A 152 15.50 44.22 -6.16
CA LYS A 152 16.80 43.56 -6.25
C LYS A 152 16.81 42.20 -5.54
N SER A 153 15.63 41.64 -5.24
CA SER A 153 15.52 40.43 -4.41
C SER A 153 16.27 39.25 -5.00
N VAL A 154 17.14 38.68 -4.17
CA VAL A 154 17.79 37.40 -4.44
C VAL A 154 16.73 36.31 -4.49
N LYS A 155 16.76 35.49 -5.55
CA LYS A 155 15.91 34.30 -5.67
C LYS A 155 16.60 33.13 -4.97
N TYR A 156 15.86 32.45 -4.11
CA TYR A 156 16.26 31.15 -3.57
C TYR A 156 15.50 30.05 -4.29
N GLU A 157 16.20 29.11 -4.92
CA GLU A 157 15.57 27.98 -5.61
C GLU A 157 15.09 26.94 -4.59
N LEU A 158 13.79 26.63 -4.63
CA LEU A 158 13.16 25.69 -3.71
C LEU A 158 13.37 24.24 -4.20
N ASN A 159 13.67 23.34 -3.27
CA ASN A 159 13.71 21.89 -3.51
C ASN A 159 12.57 21.15 -2.77
N ASN A 160 12.43 19.84 -3.01
CA ASN A 160 11.40 19.02 -2.36
C ASN A 160 11.46 19.05 -0.82
N LYS A 161 12.65 19.11 -0.22
CA LYS A 161 12.82 19.20 1.24
C LYS A 161 12.31 20.53 1.77
N ASP A 162 12.54 21.63 1.06
CA ASP A 162 12.02 22.94 1.45
C ASP A 162 10.48 22.95 1.45
N ILE A 163 9.85 22.37 0.43
CA ILE A 163 8.39 22.27 0.35
C ILE A 163 7.83 21.36 1.44
N ARG A 164 8.48 20.23 1.67
CA ARG A 164 8.14 19.31 2.76
C ARG A 164 8.12 20.03 4.10
N ASN A 165 9.16 20.78 4.42
CA ASN A 165 9.27 21.50 5.69
C ASN A 165 8.15 22.56 5.85
N ILE A 166 7.86 23.33 4.79
CA ILE A 166 6.77 24.32 4.79
C ILE A 166 5.43 23.63 5.05
N TYR A 167 5.22 22.50 4.39
CA TYR A 167 4.00 21.71 4.44
C TYR A 167 3.79 21.04 5.81
N GLU A 168 4.81 20.37 6.34
CA GLU A 168 4.79 19.70 7.66
C GLU A 168 4.63 20.71 8.80
N TYR A 169 5.29 21.88 8.74
CA TYR A 169 5.09 22.92 9.74
C TYR A 169 3.65 23.43 9.79
N GLN A 170 3.03 23.67 8.64
CA GLN A 170 1.67 24.20 8.58
C GLN A 170 0.61 23.16 9.02
N LEU A 171 0.86 21.87 8.82
CA LEU A 171 -0.09 20.82 9.19
C LEU A 171 0.11 20.31 10.63
N LEU A 172 1.35 20.17 11.08
CA LEU A 172 1.70 19.50 12.35
C LEU A 172 2.30 20.44 13.38
N GLY A 173 2.73 21.63 12.97
CA GLY A 173 3.56 22.50 13.79
C GLY A 173 4.98 21.97 13.96
N ASP A 174 5.47 21.11 13.06
CA ASP A 174 6.82 20.52 13.17
C ASP A 174 7.90 21.60 13.27
N THR A 175 8.72 21.50 14.31
CA THR A 175 9.76 22.49 14.61
C THR A 175 11.14 22.12 14.07
N SER A 176 11.25 21.06 13.25
CA SER A 176 12.47 20.67 12.54
C SER A 176 13.09 21.81 11.72
N ASP A 177 14.39 21.71 11.40
CA ASP A 177 15.09 22.79 10.69
C ASP A 177 14.60 22.94 9.24
N GLY A 178 14.23 24.17 8.86
CA GLY A 178 13.57 24.41 7.59
C GLY A 178 12.92 25.78 7.42
N PHE A 179 12.39 25.99 6.21
CA PHE A 179 11.50 27.12 5.94
C PHE A 179 10.16 26.91 6.64
N LYS A 180 9.77 27.90 7.45
CA LYS A 180 8.49 27.93 8.16
C LYS A 180 7.84 29.27 7.92
N PHE A 181 6.53 29.26 7.67
CA PHE A 181 5.75 30.46 7.42
C PHE A 181 4.50 30.46 8.28
N SER A 182 4.21 31.58 8.95
CA SER A 182 3.09 31.67 9.88
C SER A 182 1.71 31.74 9.20
N ASN A 183 1.66 31.99 7.89
CA ASN A 183 0.43 32.17 7.11
C ASN A 183 0.41 31.32 5.82
N SER A 184 0.94 30.09 5.86
CA SER A 184 1.05 29.21 4.67
C SER A 184 -0.17 28.32 4.40
N LYS A 185 -1.29 28.50 5.12
CA LYS A 185 -2.51 27.69 4.94
C LYS A 185 -3.02 27.67 3.50
N SER A 186 -3.01 28.81 2.81
CA SER A 186 -3.43 28.88 1.39
C SER A 186 -2.54 28.03 0.48
N LEU A 187 -1.21 28.11 0.68
CA LEU A 187 -0.23 27.31 -0.05
C LEU A 187 -0.50 25.81 0.13
N VAL A 188 -0.65 25.38 1.38
CA VAL A 188 -0.87 23.97 1.72
C VAL A 188 -2.19 23.44 1.18
N ASN A 189 -3.25 24.26 1.19
CA ASN A 189 -4.52 23.88 0.57
C ASN A 189 -4.39 23.65 -0.95
N LYS A 190 -3.56 24.43 -1.65
CA LYS A 190 -3.28 24.25 -3.09
C LYS A 190 -2.48 22.98 -3.40
N LEU A 191 -1.79 22.41 -2.41
CA LEU A 191 -1.06 21.14 -2.51
C LEU A 191 -1.93 19.93 -2.11
N ASN A 192 -3.23 20.12 -1.85
CA ASN A 192 -4.13 19.03 -1.46
C ASN A 192 -4.62 18.23 -2.68
N PHE A 193 -3.79 17.30 -3.17
CA PHE A 193 -4.15 16.39 -4.26
C PHE A 193 -4.79 15.11 -3.71
N ASN A 194 -6.11 15.12 -3.45
CA ASN A 194 -6.80 13.98 -2.83
C ASN A 194 -6.48 12.61 -3.45
N LEU A 195 -6.61 12.47 -4.78
CA LEU A 195 -6.38 11.19 -5.47
C LEU A 195 -4.93 10.71 -5.40
N MET A 196 -3.97 11.63 -5.22
CA MET A 196 -2.57 11.28 -4.98
C MET A 196 -2.41 10.55 -3.64
N TYR A 197 -2.97 11.10 -2.56
CA TYR A 197 -2.91 10.45 -1.24
C TYR A 197 -3.58 9.07 -1.27
N VAL A 198 -4.73 8.96 -1.93
CA VAL A 198 -5.45 7.69 -2.10
C VAL A 198 -4.60 6.67 -2.88
N ALA A 199 -3.96 7.09 -3.98
CA ALA A 199 -3.05 6.24 -4.74
C ALA A 199 -1.88 5.76 -3.87
N ARG A 200 -1.23 6.66 -3.12
CA ARG A 200 -0.11 6.30 -2.23
C ARG A 200 -0.50 5.33 -1.13
N ILE A 201 -1.68 5.51 -0.55
CA ILE A 201 -2.23 4.56 0.44
C ILE A 201 -2.32 3.16 -0.19
N LEU A 202 -2.90 3.03 -1.38
CA LEU A 202 -2.98 1.73 -2.08
C LEU A 202 -1.59 1.13 -2.33
N GLU A 203 -0.67 1.94 -2.85
CA GLU A 203 0.69 1.50 -3.12
C GLU A 203 1.38 0.97 -1.85
N ASN A 204 1.22 1.65 -0.72
CA ASN A 204 1.79 1.24 0.55
C ASN A 204 1.18 -0.07 1.08
N TYR A 205 -0.10 -0.32 0.82
CA TYR A 205 -0.69 -1.63 1.13
C TYR A 205 -0.09 -2.76 0.31
N PHE A 206 0.14 -2.56 -0.99
CA PHE A 206 0.61 -3.65 -1.87
C PHE A 206 2.12 -3.86 -1.83
N ILE A 207 2.93 -2.82 -1.60
CA ILE A 207 4.39 -2.92 -1.71
C ILE A 207 4.98 -3.93 -0.72
N LYS A 208 4.48 -3.98 0.52
CA LYS A 208 4.98 -4.96 1.51
C LYS A 208 4.79 -6.40 1.03
N TYR A 209 3.59 -6.73 0.54
CA TYR A 209 3.26 -8.10 0.15
C TYR A 209 3.92 -8.50 -1.17
N SER A 210 3.97 -7.60 -2.14
CA SER A 210 4.66 -7.83 -3.42
C SER A 210 6.17 -7.97 -3.22
N SER A 211 6.79 -7.06 -2.46
CA SER A 211 8.21 -7.15 -2.12
C SER A 211 8.54 -8.42 -1.36
N ASN A 212 7.75 -8.80 -0.34
CA ASN A 212 7.96 -10.06 0.36
C ASN A 212 7.82 -11.27 -0.57
N TYR A 213 6.84 -11.26 -1.47
CA TYR A 213 6.68 -12.33 -2.45
C TYR A 213 7.90 -12.44 -3.37
N ILE A 214 8.39 -11.33 -3.89
CA ILE A 214 9.59 -11.28 -4.74
C ILE A 214 10.77 -11.88 -3.96
N ILE A 215 11.07 -11.33 -2.78
CA ILE A 215 12.17 -11.79 -1.92
C ILE A 215 12.07 -13.28 -1.64
N LEU A 216 10.90 -13.78 -1.23
CA LEU A 216 10.71 -15.21 -0.94
C LEU A 216 10.89 -16.08 -2.18
N SER A 217 10.45 -15.61 -3.35
CA SER A 217 10.53 -16.36 -4.61
C SER A 217 11.91 -16.34 -5.26
N THR A 218 12.80 -15.40 -4.89
CA THR A 218 14.16 -15.28 -5.43
C THR A 218 15.24 -15.67 -4.43
N SER A 219 14.94 -15.64 -3.13
CA SER A 219 15.90 -16.00 -2.09
C SER A 219 16.00 -17.51 -1.92
N ARG A 220 17.23 -17.98 -1.70
CA ARG A 220 17.52 -19.39 -1.44
C ARG A 220 17.25 -19.74 0.02
N VAL A 221 16.52 -20.84 0.25
CA VAL A 221 16.31 -21.41 1.58
C VAL A 221 17.52 -22.26 1.98
N LEU A 222 18.04 -22.01 3.19
CA LEU A 222 19.13 -22.80 3.77
C LEU A 222 18.60 -24.10 4.38
N THR A 223 18.50 -25.14 3.55
CA THR A 223 17.90 -26.44 3.94
C THR A 223 18.71 -27.22 4.98
N ASN A 224 19.99 -26.87 5.16
CA ASN A 224 20.91 -27.59 6.05
C ASN A 224 20.92 -27.03 7.48
N GLN A 225 20.11 -26.02 7.79
CA GLN A 225 20.06 -25.40 9.11
C GLN A 225 18.96 -25.98 10.00
N SER A 226 19.11 -25.76 11.31
CA SER A 226 18.17 -26.19 12.35
C SER A 226 16.75 -25.69 12.09
N ASP A 227 16.62 -24.47 11.57
CA ASP A 227 15.33 -23.81 11.38
C ASP A 227 14.49 -24.50 10.31
N TRP A 228 15.13 -24.89 9.19
CA TRP A 228 14.46 -25.66 8.15
C TRP A 228 14.08 -27.06 8.63
N SER A 229 14.97 -27.73 9.36
CA SER A 229 14.67 -29.04 9.97
C SER A 229 13.48 -28.94 10.94
N SER A 230 13.44 -27.90 11.77
CA SER A 230 12.36 -27.60 12.70
C SER A 230 11.04 -27.32 11.97
N TYR A 231 11.08 -26.51 10.91
CA TYR A 231 9.94 -26.23 10.04
C TYR A 231 9.35 -27.53 9.46
N ILE A 232 10.16 -28.35 8.78
CA ILE A 232 9.69 -29.61 8.18
C ILE A 232 9.10 -30.55 9.23
N LYS A 233 9.80 -30.74 10.37
CA LYS A 233 9.31 -31.59 11.46
C LYS A 233 7.97 -31.11 12.00
N THR A 234 7.82 -29.80 12.21
CA THR A 234 6.58 -29.19 12.71
C THR A 234 5.45 -29.32 11.70
N ARG A 235 5.70 -29.03 10.41
CA ARG A 235 4.71 -29.21 9.33
C ARG A 235 4.25 -30.66 9.21
N ASN A 236 5.17 -31.62 9.27
CA ASN A 236 4.82 -33.03 9.23
C ASN A 236 3.96 -33.43 10.44
N LYS A 237 4.33 -33.01 11.66
CA LYS A 237 3.50 -33.22 12.86
C LYS A 237 2.11 -32.60 12.70
N MET A 238 2.01 -31.34 12.27
CA MET A 238 0.73 -30.66 12.07
C MET A 238 -0.14 -31.37 11.03
N LYS A 239 0.44 -31.88 9.92
CA LYS A 239 -0.30 -32.71 8.96
C LYS A 239 -0.88 -33.95 9.62
N TYR A 240 -0.08 -34.72 10.35
CA TYR A 240 -0.56 -35.92 11.05
C TYR A 240 -1.65 -35.59 12.08
N PHE A 241 -1.45 -34.58 12.93
CA PHE A 241 -2.47 -34.15 13.89
C PHE A 241 -3.76 -33.67 13.20
N SER A 242 -3.63 -32.96 12.08
CA SER A 242 -4.78 -32.50 11.29
C SER A 242 -5.54 -33.66 10.64
N TYR A 243 -4.85 -34.73 10.24
CA TYR A 243 -5.51 -35.94 9.72
C TYR A 243 -6.28 -36.72 10.80
N ILE A 244 -5.78 -36.70 12.04
CA ILE A 244 -6.41 -37.39 13.17
C ILE A 244 -7.57 -36.56 13.74
N ASN A 245 -7.46 -35.23 13.72
CA ASN A 245 -8.54 -34.33 14.09
C ASN A 245 -9.58 -34.21 12.97
N LEU A 246 -10.48 -35.18 12.95
CA LEU A 246 -11.56 -35.33 11.96
C LEU A 246 -12.48 -34.10 11.83
N TYR A 247 -12.68 -33.34 12.91
CA TYR A 247 -13.44 -32.09 12.86
C TYR A 247 -12.68 -30.97 12.16
N ASN A 248 -11.35 -30.90 12.33
CA ASN A 248 -10.52 -29.92 11.64
C ASN A 248 -10.64 -30.07 10.11
N GLY A 249 -10.64 -31.30 9.59
CA GLY A 249 -10.83 -31.56 8.16
C GLY A 249 -12.17 -31.05 7.60
N LEU A 250 -13.27 -31.22 8.35
CA LEU A 250 -14.58 -30.64 8.00
C LEU A 250 -14.54 -29.11 7.99
N TRP A 251 -13.92 -28.51 9.00
CA TRP A 251 -13.80 -27.06 9.09
C TRP A 251 -12.93 -26.48 7.99
N VAL A 252 -11.80 -27.11 7.66
CA VAL A 252 -10.95 -26.70 6.53
C VAL A 252 -11.69 -26.84 5.20
N PHE A 253 -12.49 -27.90 5.02
CA PHE A 253 -13.34 -28.03 3.84
C PHE A 253 -14.36 -26.89 3.76
N TYR A 254 -15.06 -26.61 4.86
CA TYR A 254 -16.02 -25.51 4.97
C TYR A 254 -15.36 -24.14 4.67
N THR A 255 -14.27 -23.80 5.34
CA THR A 255 -13.58 -22.51 5.16
C THR A 255 -12.93 -22.36 3.79
N SER A 256 -12.46 -23.45 3.18
CA SER A 256 -11.92 -23.40 1.81
C SER A 256 -12.98 -23.03 0.75
N ASN A 257 -14.26 -23.23 1.04
CA ASN A 257 -15.37 -22.95 0.13
C ASN A 257 -16.15 -21.68 0.47
N LEU A 258 -16.02 -21.13 1.69
CA LEU A 258 -16.75 -19.92 2.10
C LEU A 258 -16.23 -18.64 1.48
N GLY A 259 -14.97 -18.63 1.04
CA GLY A 259 -14.29 -17.37 0.76
C GLY A 259 -14.26 -16.46 2.00
N PHE A 260 -13.60 -15.33 1.84
CA PHE A 260 -13.62 -14.25 2.82
C PHE A 260 -14.73 -13.26 2.45
N TYR A 261 -15.44 -12.70 3.43
CA TYR A 261 -16.51 -11.74 3.15
C TYR A 261 -15.88 -10.47 2.59
N TYR A 262 -16.14 -10.17 1.32
CA TYR A 262 -15.47 -9.10 0.59
C TYR A 262 -15.74 -7.71 1.15
N LYS A 263 -16.81 -7.51 1.95
CA LYS A 263 -17.06 -6.22 2.61
C LYS A 263 -16.19 -6.00 3.85
N ASP A 264 -15.63 -7.07 4.40
CA ASP A 264 -14.76 -7.00 5.58
C ASP A 264 -13.27 -7.07 5.17
N ILE A 265 -12.95 -7.44 3.92
CA ILE A 265 -11.59 -7.34 3.38
C ILE A 265 -11.46 -5.91 2.89
N TRP A 266 -11.25 -5.01 3.82
CA TRP A 266 -10.86 -3.68 3.44
C TRP A 266 -9.70 -3.22 4.27
N PHE A 267 -8.72 -2.70 3.55
CA PHE A 267 -7.53 -2.03 4.01
C PHE A 267 -7.76 -1.32 5.34
N THR A 268 -6.98 -1.66 6.38
CA THR A 268 -7.03 -0.93 7.66
C THR A 268 -6.47 0.47 7.40
N PRO A 269 -7.26 1.56 7.27
CA PRO A 269 -6.78 2.85 6.72
C PRO A 269 -5.65 3.47 7.55
N ASP A 270 -5.63 3.15 8.85
CA ASP A 270 -4.58 3.53 9.80
C ASP A 270 -3.28 2.72 9.64
N SER A 271 -3.33 1.54 9.03
CA SER A 271 -2.14 0.73 8.80
C SER A 271 -1.43 1.13 7.53
N ASP A 272 -0.15 1.49 7.64
CA ASP A 272 0.66 1.87 6.49
C ASP A 272 1.22 0.68 5.71
N SER A 273 0.97 -0.57 6.14
CA SER A 273 1.56 -1.73 5.48
C SER A 273 0.88 -3.07 5.74
N PHE A 274 -0.30 -3.11 6.36
CA PHE A 274 -0.93 -4.37 6.75
C PHE A 274 -2.38 -4.43 6.27
N ILE A 275 -2.65 -5.44 5.45
CA ILE A 275 -3.99 -5.95 5.14
C ILE A 275 -4.34 -6.98 6.22
N GLN A 276 -5.32 -6.65 7.05
CA GLN A 276 -5.73 -7.49 8.16
C GLN A 276 -6.73 -8.56 7.71
N LEU A 277 -6.22 -9.67 7.18
CA LEU A 277 -7.05 -10.81 6.78
C LEU A 277 -7.46 -11.70 7.97
N GLU A 278 -6.71 -11.63 9.06
CA GLU A 278 -6.88 -12.52 10.22
C GLU A 278 -8.15 -12.21 11.04
N ASN A 279 -8.67 -10.97 11.00
CA ASN A 279 -9.88 -10.61 11.75
C ASN A 279 -11.14 -11.34 11.28
N GLN A 280 -11.12 -11.87 10.05
CA GLN A 280 -12.22 -12.67 9.52
C GLN A 280 -12.09 -14.15 9.86
N LYS A 281 -10.94 -14.56 10.42
CA LYS A 281 -10.74 -15.93 10.81
C LYS A 281 -11.34 -16.15 12.19
N ASN A 282 -12.38 -16.97 12.24
CA ASN A 282 -12.84 -17.58 13.47
C ASN A 282 -11.76 -18.53 14.01
N LEU A 283 -11.31 -18.30 15.25
CA LEU A 283 -10.28 -19.09 15.94
C LEU A 283 -10.66 -20.57 16.11
N PHE A 284 -11.95 -20.90 16.10
CA PHE A 284 -12.46 -22.26 16.25
C PHE A 284 -12.54 -23.03 14.93
N LEU A 285 -12.29 -22.38 13.78
CA LEU A 285 -12.31 -23.01 12.47
C LEU A 285 -10.89 -23.31 11.98
N GLY A 286 -10.72 -24.45 11.31
CA GLY A 286 -9.52 -24.76 10.55
C GLY A 286 -9.48 -24.02 9.21
N TYR A 287 -8.28 -23.64 8.75
CA TYR A 287 -8.05 -22.99 7.45
C TYR A 287 -7.05 -23.78 6.61
N LEU A 288 -7.01 -23.52 5.30
CA LEU A 288 -5.99 -24.08 4.43
C LEU A 288 -4.59 -23.68 4.90
N GLU A 289 -3.75 -24.68 5.12
CA GLU A 289 -2.35 -24.51 5.43
C GLU A 289 -1.50 -24.93 4.23
N TYR A 290 -0.56 -24.08 3.84
CA TYR A 290 0.31 -24.29 2.69
C TYR A 290 1.68 -24.77 3.13
N ASP A 291 2.26 -25.69 2.37
CA ASP A 291 3.64 -26.09 2.55
C ASP A 291 4.54 -25.38 1.55
N LEU A 292 5.72 -24.98 2.02
CA LEU A 292 6.76 -24.44 1.15
C LEU A 292 7.23 -25.53 0.19
N LYS A 293 7.04 -25.29 -1.11
CA LYS A 293 7.60 -26.09 -2.20
C LYS A 293 8.88 -25.42 -2.69
N LEU A 294 10.01 -26.09 -2.56
CA LEU A 294 11.28 -25.59 -3.07
C LEU A 294 11.51 -26.00 -4.54
N LEU A 295 12.21 -25.14 -5.28
CA LEU A 295 12.79 -25.46 -6.59
C LEU A 295 14.17 -26.12 -6.42
N GLU A 296 14.79 -26.54 -7.52
CA GLU A 296 16.09 -27.24 -7.51
C GLU A 296 17.22 -26.40 -6.91
N ASP A 297 17.15 -25.07 -7.04
CA ASP A 297 18.09 -24.12 -6.44
C ASP A 297 17.80 -23.82 -4.95
N ASN A 298 16.80 -24.48 -4.35
CA ASN A 298 16.24 -24.23 -3.02
C ASN A 298 15.53 -22.88 -2.86
N SER A 299 15.15 -22.18 -3.93
CA SER A 299 14.23 -21.03 -3.83
C SER A 299 12.78 -21.51 -3.62
N ILE A 300 11.92 -20.67 -3.03
CA ILE A 300 10.51 -21.02 -2.84
C ILE A 300 9.78 -20.86 -4.17
N SER A 301 9.10 -21.92 -4.61
CA SER A 301 8.31 -21.90 -5.82
C SER A 301 7.21 -20.85 -5.74
N LYS A 302 7.08 -20.04 -6.81
CA LYS A 302 6.02 -19.04 -7.00
C LYS A 302 4.60 -19.60 -6.80
N ASN A 303 4.42 -20.91 -7.04
CA ASN A 303 3.15 -21.62 -6.91
C ASN A 303 3.03 -22.39 -5.58
N THR A 304 3.78 -22.02 -4.55
CA THR A 304 3.70 -22.72 -3.25
C THR A 304 2.32 -22.62 -2.60
N THR A 305 1.52 -21.61 -2.95
CA THR A 305 0.13 -21.45 -2.50
C THR A 305 -0.83 -22.47 -3.10
N SER A 306 -0.43 -23.21 -4.15
CA SER A 306 -1.18 -24.38 -4.62
C SER A 306 -0.75 -25.68 -3.93
N ASN A 307 0.24 -25.64 -3.05
CA ASN A 307 0.78 -26.79 -2.35
C ASN A 307 0.15 -26.91 -0.96
N TYR A 308 -1.06 -27.45 -0.90
CA TYR A 308 -1.78 -27.73 0.33
C TYR A 308 -2.46 -29.10 0.24
N THR A 309 -2.74 -29.69 1.39
CA THR A 309 -3.53 -30.93 1.43
C THR A 309 -4.97 -30.63 1.02
N LYS A 310 -5.43 -31.29 -0.05
CA LYS A 310 -6.80 -31.15 -0.53
C LYS A 310 -7.82 -31.51 0.57
N PRO A 311 -8.73 -30.59 0.95
CA PRO A 311 -9.69 -30.83 2.01
C PRO A 311 -10.56 -32.08 1.81
N GLN A 312 -10.81 -32.47 0.56
CA GLN A 312 -11.55 -33.67 0.20
C GLN A 312 -10.92 -34.96 0.76
N ILE A 313 -9.59 -35.00 0.91
CA ILE A 313 -8.89 -36.17 1.46
C ILE A 313 -9.38 -36.43 2.90
N TYR A 314 -9.55 -35.39 3.70
CA TYR A 314 -10.05 -35.53 5.07
C TYR A 314 -11.49 -36.06 5.11
N LEU A 315 -12.37 -35.60 4.20
CA LEU A 315 -13.74 -36.10 4.09
C LEU A 315 -13.77 -37.59 3.74
N ILE A 316 -12.94 -38.02 2.78
CA ILE A 316 -12.85 -39.43 2.39
C ILE A 316 -12.38 -40.29 3.56
N THR A 317 -11.35 -39.85 4.30
CA THR A 317 -10.88 -40.54 5.50
C THR A 317 -11.96 -40.64 6.57
N LEU A 318 -12.71 -39.55 6.82
CA LEU A 318 -13.83 -39.53 7.76
C LEU A 318 -14.92 -40.54 7.38
N ILE A 319 -15.35 -40.53 6.12
CA ILE A 319 -16.36 -41.47 5.60
C ILE A 319 -15.87 -42.91 5.79
N THR A 320 -14.61 -43.18 5.48
CA THR A 320 -14.02 -44.52 5.63
C THR A 320 -14.03 -44.98 7.09
N ILE A 321 -13.59 -44.14 8.02
CA ILE A 321 -13.59 -44.45 9.46
C ILE A 321 -15.01 -44.66 9.98
N ASN A 322 -15.98 -43.84 9.57
CA ASN A 322 -17.37 -43.98 9.97
C ASN A 322 -17.98 -45.28 9.43
N VAL A 323 -17.71 -45.63 8.17
CA VAL A 323 -18.17 -46.91 7.58
C VAL A 323 -17.57 -48.09 8.34
N LEU A 324 -16.25 -48.07 8.62
CA LEU A 324 -15.60 -49.12 9.42
C LEU A 324 -16.19 -49.22 10.84
N SER A 325 -16.39 -48.09 11.50
CA SER A 325 -16.97 -48.05 12.86
C SER A 325 -18.40 -48.58 12.86
N PHE A 326 -19.19 -48.23 11.84
CA PHE A 326 -20.55 -48.74 11.66
C PHE A 326 -20.55 -50.25 11.41
N LEU A 327 -19.65 -50.76 10.57
CA LEU A 327 -19.49 -52.20 10.34
C LEU A 327 -19.09 -52.96 11.61
N ILE A 328 -18.16 -52.41 12.41
CA ILE A 328 -17.76 -52.99 13.71
C ILE A 328 -18.94 -52.99 14.69
N ALA A 329 -19.70 -51.89 14.75
CA ALA A 329 -20.89 -51.80 15.59
C ALA A 329 -21.93 -52.84 15.15
N LEU A 330 -22.24 -52.93 13.85
CA LEU A 330 -23.13 -53.95 13.32
C LEU A 330 -22.66 -55.37 13.68
N TYR A 331 -21.38 -55.68 13.54
CA TYR A 331 -20.84 -56.99 13.90
C TYR A 331 -20.93 -57.29 15.40
N LYS A 332 -20.54 -56.33 16.25
CA LYS A 332 -20.51 -56.49 17.71
C LYS A 332 -21.91 -56.57 18.32
N PHE A 333 -22.87 -55.83 17.77
CA PHE A 333 -24.24 -55.77 18.28
C PHE A 333 -25.21 -56.72 17.55
N LYS A 334 -24.82 -57.33 16.42
CA LYS A 334 -25.59 -58.41 15.76
C LYS A 334 -25.88 -59.64 16.61
N LYS A 335 -25.21 -59.79 17.76
CA LYS A 335 -25.30 -60.97 18.64
C LYS A 335 -25.77 -60.67 20.07
N LYS A 336 -26.34 -59.49 20.36
CA LYS A 336 -26.84 -59.17 21.72
C LYS A 336 -28.36 -59.12 21.88
N ASP A 337 -29.11 -59.19 20.79
CA ASP A 337 -30.56 -59.39 20.83
C ASP A 337 -30.89 -60.76 20.25
N PHE A 338 -30.71 -61.81 21.07
CA PHE A 338 -31.46 -63.07 21.05
C PHE A 338 -31.15 -63.89 22.31
#